data_AF-A0A1B6JF45-F1
#
_entry.id   AF-A0A1B6JF45-F1
#
_cell.length_a   1.000
_cell.length_b   1.000
_cell.length_c   1.000
_cell.angle_alpha   90.00
_cell.angle_beta   90.00
_cell.angle_gamma   90.00
#
_symmetry.space_group_name_H-M   'P 1'
#
loop_
_entity.id
_entity.type
_entity.pdbx_description
1 polymer ?
#
loop_
_entity_poly.entity_id
_entity_poly.type
_entity_poly.pdbx_seq_one_letter_code
_entity_poly.pdbx_strand_id
1 'polypeptide(L)'
;DSEWDQIGSDFEFVFTDFPLHCKTQSCQQFTLSGNDSRVRQQGNDRSYTLCWPKDWLPQDCPSIRVLGVDYESRLSDWFPTCSEKLRVKSLEEKSAIVLDQLMRCGIGQRPTVWVAHSMGGLLVKKILTEALSSCDYEARRIALNTRAVVFL
;
A
#
# COMPACT_ATOMS: atom_id res chain seq x y z
N ASP A 1 1.26 21.53 -31.86
CA ASP A 1 0.40 21.64 -30.67
C ASP A 1 -0.18 20.27 -30.39
N SER A 2 0.34 19.63 -29.36
CA SER A 2 -0.05 18.27 -28.99
C SER A 2 -1.43 18.31 -28.32
N GLU A 3 -2.23 17.26 -28.48
CA GLU A 3 -3.54 17.10 -27.83
C GLU A 3 -3.50 17.39 -26.32
N TRP A 4 -2.36 17.12 -25.69
CA TRP A 4 -2.06 17.43 -24.29
C TRP A 4 -2.00 18.93 -23.94
N ASP A 5 -1.64 19.80 -24.90
CA ASP A 5 -1.61 21.26 -24.68
C ASP A 5 -3.03 21.84 -24.52
N GLN A 6 -4.02 21.21 -25.16
CA GLN A 6 -5.42 21.62 -25.11
C GLN A 6 -6.15 21.06 -23.90
N ILE A 7 -5.83 19.83 -23.49
CA ILE A 7 -6.53 19.12 -22.41
C ILE A 7 -5.87 19.43 -21.05
N GLY A 8 -4.55 19.60 -20.99
CA GLY A 8 -3.80 19.79 -19.75
C GLY A 8 -4.10 21.09 -18.99
N SER A 9 -4.69 22.10 -19.62
CA SER A 9 -5.10 23.34 -18.93
C SER A 9 -6.24 23.13 -17.95
N ASP A 10 -7.07 22.11 -18.18
CA ASP A 10 -8.34 21.92 -17.49
C ASP A 10 -8.19 21.02 -16.24
N PHE A 11 -6.99 20.46 -16.04
CA PHE A 11 -6.69 19.58 -14.92
C PHE A 11 -5.65 20.20 -13.98
N GLU A 12 -5.92 20.08 -12.68
CA GLU A 12 -4.91 20.25 -11.65
C GLU A 12 -4.32 18.90 -11.28
N PHE A 13 -2.99 18.82 -11.27
CA PHE A 13 -2.23 17.63 -10.91
C PHE A 13 -1.78 17.75 -9.45
N VAL A 14 -2.17 16.77 -8.65
CA VAL A 14 -1.64 16.53 -7.31
C VAL A 14 -0.55 15.47 -7.44
N PHE A 15 0.70 15.79 -7.11
CA PHE A 15 1.78 14.80 -7.14
C PHE A 15 1.60 13.82 -5.98
N THR A 16 1.59 12.51 -6.29
CA THR A 16 1.36 11.45 -5.29
C THR A 16 2.57 11.19 -4.40
N ASP A 17 3.75 11.70 -4.79
CA ASP A 17 5.02 11.29 -4.20
C ASP A 17 5.82 12.54 -3.76
N PHE A 18 6.38 12.49 -2.55
CA PHE A 18 7.36 13.48 -2.10
C PHE A 18 8.63 13.33 -2.96
N PRO A 19 9.08 14.38 -3.68
CA PRO A 19 10.34 14.31 -4.40
C PRO A 19 11.48 14.06 -3.40
N LEU A 20 12.32 13.06 -3.68
CA LEU A 20 13.49 12.69 -2.86
C LEU A 20 14.46 13.86 -2.58
N HIS A 21 14.33 14.98 -3.32
CA HIS A 21 15.17 16.17 -3.23
C HIS A 21 14.40 17.47 -2.89
N CYS A 22 13.20 17.37 -2.32
CA CYS A 22 12.38 18.55 -2.07
C CYS A 22 12.99 19.43 -0.96
N LYS A 23 13.61 20.56 -1.34
CA LYS A 23 14.02 21.60 -0.38
C LYS A 23 12.77 22.26 0.18
N THR A 24 12.54 22.08 1.48
CA THR A 24 11.41 22.58 2.29
C THR A 24 11.46 24.10 2.50
N GLN A 25 11.43 24.90 1.42
CA GLN A 25 11.47 26.37 1.55
C GLN A 25 10.45 27.17 0.75
N SER A 26 9.51 26.55 0.03
CA SER A 26 8.41 27.32 -0.57
C SER A 26 7.06 26.73 -0.24
N CYS A 27 6.27 27.52 0.49
CA CYS A 27 4.85 27.31 0.78
C CYS A 27 4.00 27.51 -0.49
N GLN A 28 4.32 26.79 -1.58
CA GLN A 28 3.49 26.76 -2.77
C GLN A 28 2.59 25.53 -2.73
N GLN A 29 1.33 25.79 -3.05
CA GLN A 29 0.18 24.89 -3.08
C GLN A 29 0.54 23.53 -3.70
N PHE A 30 0.09 22.43 -3.09
CA PHE A 30 0.42 21.04 -3.44
C PHE A 30 -0.11 20.58 -4.82
N THR A 31 -0.56 21.52 -5.65
CA THR A 31 -1.16 21.28 -6.97
C THR A 31 -0.48 22.13 -8.03
N LEU A 32 -0.26 21.54 -9.21
CA LEU A 32 0.22 22.25 -10.40
C LEU A 32 -0.82 22.15 -11.52
N SER A 33 -0.93 23.18 -12.35
CA SER A 33 -1.70 23.10 -13.60
C SER A 33 -1.06 22.05 -14.53
N GLY A 34 -1.85 21.27 -15.26
CA GLY A 34 -1.33 20.25 -16.18
C GLY A 34 -0.45 20.77 -17.31
N ASN A 35 -0.53 22.07 -17.60
CA ASN A 35 0.37 22.74 -18.54
C ASN A 35 1.70 23.18 -17.92
N ASP A 36 1.90 22.97 -16.61
CA ASP A 36 3.16 23.28 -15.94
C ASP A 36 4.28 22.39 -16.48
N SER A 37 5.41 23.02 -16.84
CA SER A 37 6.62 22.34 -17.32
C SER A 37 7.10 21.21 -16.40
N ARG A 38 6.84 21.30 -15.08
CA ARG A 38 7.17 20.26 -14.09
C ARG A 38 6.32 19.00 -14.24
N VAL A 39 5.04 19.13 -14.61
CA VAL A 39 4.15 17.99 -14.91
C VAL A 39 4.65 17.24 -16.15
N ARG A 40 5.13 17.97 -17.16
CA ARG A 40 5.68 17.38 -18.39
C ARG A 40 7.04 16.73 -18.20
N GLN A 41 7.89 17.30 -17.34
CA GLN A 41 9.20 16.73 -17.00
C GLN A 41 9.07 15.43 -16.19
N GLN A 42 8.05 15.31 -15.33
CA GLN A 42 7.84 14.10 -14.50
C GLN A 42 7.60 12.84 -15.34
N GLY A 43 6.90 12.95 -16.47
CA GLY A 43 6.69 11.81 -17.38
C GLY A 43 7.99 11.22 -17.96
N ASN A 44 9.10 11.96 -17.86
CA ASN A 44 10.42 11.57 -18.34
C ASN A 44 11.44 11.42 -17.19
N ASP A 45 11.01 11.62 -15.93
CA ASP A 45 11.88 11.56 -14.75
C ASP A 45 12.01 10.11 -14.26
N ARG A 46 13.24 9.61 -14.27
CA ARG A 46 13.56 8.23 -13.84
C ARG A 46 13.43 8.03 -12.33
N SER A 47 13.14 9.09 -11.57
CA SER A 47 12.87 9.00 -10.13
C SER A 47 11.45 8.55 -9.80
N TYR A 48 10.54 8.48 -10.78
CA TYR A 48 9.18 8.00 -10.54
C TYR A 48 9.12 6.47 -10.47
N THR A 49 8.29 5.95 -9.57
CA THR A 49 8.12 4.51 -9.36
C THR A 49 6.64 4.17 -9.23
N LEU A 50 6.23 3.10 -9.88
CA LEU A 50 4.88 2.55 -9.73
C LEU A 50 4.68 1.86 -8.38
N CYS A 51 5.77 1.49 -7.69
CA CYS A 51 5.75 0.79 -6.42
C CYS A 51 7.03 1.10 -5.63
N TRP A 52 7.05 2.26 -4.95
CA TRP A 52 8.22 2.71 -4.21
C TRP A 52 8.80 1.69 -3.22
N PRO A 53 8.01 0.85 -2.50
CA PRO A 53 8.61 -0.13 -1.60
C PRO A 53 9.46 -1.15 -2.36
N LYS A 54 9.04 -1.52 -3.57
CA LYS A 54 9.77 -2.46 -4.42
C LYS A 54 11.00 -1.83 -5.03
N ASP A 55 10.90 -0.58 -5.48
CA ASP A 55 11.97 0.02 -6.28
C ASP A 55 13.02 0.71 -5.41
N TRP A 56 12.64 1.32 -4.29
CA TRP A 56 13.56 2.11 -3.46
C TRP A 56 14.12 1.31 -2.27
N LEU A 57 13.30 0.54 -1.54
CA LEU A 57 13.79 -0.15 -0.33
C LEU A 57 14.95 -1.13 -0.57
N PRO A 58 15.01 -1.90 -1.68
CA PRO A 58 16.15 -2.79 -1.91
C PRO A 58 17.47 -2.05 -2.15
N GLN A 59 17.43 -0.76 -2.53
CA GLN A 59 18.64 0.05 -2.70
C GLN A 59 19.26 0.39 -1.33
N ASP A 60 18.42 0.69 -0.34
CA ASP A 60 18.86 1.00 1.04
C ASP A 60 19.10 -0.26 1.89
N CYS A 61 18.32 -1.33 1.64
CA CYS A 61 18.39 -2.59 2.37
C CYS A 61 18.41 -3.79 1.39
N PRO A 62 19.58 -4.19 0.88
CA PRO A 62 19.68 -5.22 -0.17
C PRO A 62 19.14 -6.60 0.19
N SER A 63 19.03 -6.91 1.49
CA SER A 63 18.51 -8.20 1.97
C SER A 63 17.00 -8.19 2.24
N ILE A 64 16.32 -7.08 1.98
CA ILE A 64 14.88 -6.94 2.19
C ILE A 64 14.10 -7.83 1.21
N ARG A 65 12.98 -8.36 1.69
CA ARG A 65 12.00 -9.04 0.86
C ARG A 65 10.70 -8.24 0.92
N VAL A 66 10.28 -7.71 -0.22
CA VAL A 66 9.03 -6.95 -0.37
C VAL A 66 7.94 -7.88 -0.89
N LEU A 67 6.78 -7.87 -0.24
CA LEU A 67 5.62 -8.66 -0.64
C LEU A 67 4.38 -7.78 -0.71
N GLY A 68 3.71 -7.79 -1.85
CA GLY A 68 2.36 -7.28 -1.98
C GLY A 68 1.35 -8.34 -1.55
N VAL A 69 0.37 -7.95 -0.76
CA VAL A 69 -0.75 -8.82 -0.36
C VAL A 69 -1.98 -8.37 -1.13
N ASP A 70 -2.43 -9.22 -2.05
CA ASP A 70 -3.68 -9.00 -2.77
C ASP A 70 -4.84 -9.60 -1.97
N TYR A 71 -5.90 -8.82 -1.80
CA TYR A 71 -7.13 -9.23 -1.13
C TYR A 71 -8.29 -8.40 -1.65
N GLU A 72 -9.47 -9.00 -1.64
CA GLU A 72 -10.67 -8.33 -2.10
C GLU A 72 -11.04 -7.14 -1.19
N SER A 73 -10.95 -5.94 -1.76
CA SER A 73 -11.21 -4.67 -1.07
C SER A 73 -12.14 -3.81 -1.91
N ARG A 74 -13.44 -4.13 -1.93
CA ARG A 74 -14.44 -3.30 -2.62
C ARG A 74 -15.00 -2.27 -1.63
N LEU A 75 -15.04 -0.99 -2.01
CA LEU A 75 -15.65 0.05 -1.18
C LEU A 75 -17.15 -0.18 -0.93
N SER A 76 -17.83 -0.80 -1.89
CA SER A 76 -19.24 -1.21 -1.78
C SER A 76 -19.49 -2.15 -0.60
N ASP A 77 -18.48 -2.94 -0.22
CA ASP A 77 -18.57 -3.92 0.87
C ASP A 77 -18.53 -3.25 2.25
N TRP A 78 -18.16 -1.96 2.31
CA TRP A 78 -18.15 -1.18 3.54
C TRP A 78 -19.52 -0.57 3.86
N PHE A 79 -20.35 -0.34 2.85
CA PHE A 79 -21.70 0.20 3.03
C PHE A 79 -22.68 -0.97 3.22
N PRO A 80 -23.67 -0.86 4.13
CA PRO A 80 -24.70 -1.87 4.27
C PRO A 80 -25.58 -1.89 3.01
N THR A 81 -25.21 -2.68 2.00
CA THR A 81 -26.05 -2.94 0.84
C THR A 81 -27.06 -4.03 1.18
N CYS A 82 -28.34 -3.74 0.96
CA CYS A 82 -29.49 -4.61 1.22
C CYS A 82 -29.59 -5.78 0.21
N SER A 83 -28.49 -6.45 -0.12
CA SER A 83 -28.46 -7.43 -1.22
C SER A 83 -27.85 -8.75 -0.77
N GLU A 84 -28.74 -9.67 -0.43
CA GLU A 84 -28.57 -11.12 -0.16
C GLU A 84 -27.72 -11.90 -1.20
N LYS A 85 -27.15 -11.28 -2.24
CA LYS A 85 -26.65 -11.94 -3.46
C LYS A 85 -25.15 -11.82 -3.73
N LEU A 86 -24.39 -11.05 -2.96
CA LEU A 86 -22.93 -11.03 -3.07
C LEU A 86 -22.36 -11.60 -1.77
N ARG A 87 -21.88 -12.85 -1.80
CA ARG A 87 -21.07 -13.42 -0.71
C ARG A 87 -19.73 -12.69 -0.67
N VAL A 88 -19.73 -11.51 -0.09
CA VAL A 88 -18.51 -10.78 0.25
C VAL A 88 -17.88 -11.51 1.43
N LYS A 89 -16.59 -11.86 1.31
CA LYS A 89 -15.88 -12.47 2.42
C LYS A 89 -15.80 -11.50 3.60
N SER A 90 -16.08 -11.98 4.81
CA SER A 90 -15.90 -11.13 6.00
C SER A 90 -14.42 -10.81 6.22
N LEU A 91 -14.13 -9.84 7.10
CA LEU A 91 -12.76 -9.52 7.47
C LEU A 91 -12.05 -10.73 8.10
N GLU A 92 -12.78 -11.54 8.87
CA GLU A 92 -12.33 -12.80 9.48
C GLU A 92 -11.96 -13.84 8.40
N GLU A 93 -12.82 -14.03 7.40
CA GLU A 93 -12.53 -14.98 6.31
C GLU A 93 -11.30 -14.52 5.50
N LYS A 94 -11.19 -13.21 5.26
CA LYS A 94 -10.03 -12.61 4.57
C LYS A 94 -8.75 -12.78 5.38
N SER A 95 -8.76 -12.49 6.68
CA SER A 95 -7.58 -12.62 7.54
C SER A 95 -7.10 -14.06 7.63
N ALA A 96 -8.01 -15.03 7.77
CA ALA A 96 -7.66 -16.45 7.84
C ALA A 96 -6.98 -16.93 6.54
N ILE A 97 -7.50 -16.55 5.37
CA ILE A 97 -6.91 -16.90 4.06
C ILE A 97 -5.53 -16.29 3.92
N VAL A 98 -5.40 -14.99 4.21
CA VAL A 98 -4.13 -14.28 4.08
C VAL A 98 -3.10 -14.81 5.08
N LEU A 99 -3.51 -15.12 6.32
CA LEU A 99 -2.63 -15.71 7.32
C LEU A 99 -2.04 -17.05 6.84
N ASP A 100 -2.86 -17.94 6.27
CA ASP A 100 -2.38 -19.21 5.68
C ASP A 100 -1.37 -18.97 4.55
N GLN A 101 -1.66 -18.04 3.65
CA GLN A 101 -0.74 -17.69 2.56
C GLN A 101 0.59 -17.13 3.07
N LEU A 102 0.56 -16.28 4.10
CA LEU A 102 1.76 -15.70 4.70
C LEU A 102 2.62 -16.76 5.38
N MET A 103 2.01 -17.72 6.08
CA MET A 103 2.73 -18.87 6.66
C MET A 103 3.44 -19.67 5.57
N ARG A 104 2.76 -19.99 4.46
CA ARG A 104 3.37 -20.69 3.31
C ARG A 104 4.50 -19.90 2.66
N CYS A 105 4.41 -18.58 2.69
CA CYS A 105 5.47 -17.69 2.23
C CYS A 105 6.66 -17.59 3.21
N GLY A 106 6.61 -18.23 4.38
CA GLY A 106 7.66 -18.18 5.40
C GLY A 106 7.69 -16.87 6.18
N ILE A 107 6.57 -16.13 6.22
CA ILE A 107 6.47 -14.92 7.05
C ILE A 107 6.48 -15.33 8.52
N GLY A 108 7.11 -14.51 9.36
CA GLY A 108 7.43 -14.90 10.73
C GLY A 108 8.74 -15.68 10.89
N GLN A 109 9.44 -16.02 9.80
CA GLN A 109 10.81 -16.57 9.88
C GLN A 109 11.90 -15.51 9.99
N ARG A 110 11.59 -14.28 9.55
CA ARG A 110 12.45 -13.10 9.64
C ARG A 110 11.65 -11.96 10.29
N PRO A 111 12.32 -10.95 10.87
CA PRO A 111 11.66 -9.72 11.33
C PRO A 111 10.76 -9.14 10.23
N THR A 112 9.50 -8.88 10.55
CA THR A 112 8.48 -8.43 9.59
C THR A 112 7.98 -7.04 9.96
N VAL A 113 7.88 -6.15 8.98
CA VAL A 113 7.25 -4.83 9.11
C VAL A 113 6.06 -4.80 8.16
N TRP A 114 4.92 -4.35 8.67
CA TRP A 114 3.69 -4.22 7.88
C TRP A 114 3.51 -2.78 7.47
N VAL A 115 3.14 -2.57 6.21
CA VAL A 115 2.73 -1.27 5.70
C VAL A 115 1.32 -1.44 5.18
N ALA A 116 0.37 -0.68 5.72
CA ALA A 116 -1.04 -0.83 5.42
C ALA A 116 -1.72 0.54 5.28
N HIS A 117 -2.76 0.60 4.45
CA HIS A 117 -3.62 1.77 4.27
C HIS A 117 -5.08 1.34 4.35
N SER A 118 -5.94 2.19 4.92
CA SER A 118 -7.39 1.97 5.00
C SER A 118 -7.75 0.57 5.57
N MET A 119 -8.60 -0.21 4.88
CA MET A 119 -9.03 -1.55 5.31
C MET A 119 -7.87 -2.53 5.55
N GLY A 120 -6.73 -2.34 4.87
CA GLY A 120 -5.55 -3.17 5.06
C GLY A 120 -5.05 -3.13 6.50
N GLY A 121 -5.23 -1.99 7.18
CA GLY A 121 -4.87 -1.85 8.58
C GLY A 121 -5.69 -2.75 9.50
N LEU A 122 -7.00 -2.85 9.24
CA LEU A 122 -7.91 -3.74 9.96
C LEU A 122 -7.56 -5.21 9.69
N LEU A 123 -7.24 -5.52 8.43
CA LEU A 123 -6.80 -6.86 8.02
C LEU A 123 -5.52 -7.27 8.77
N VAL A 124 -4.49 -6.41 8.81
CA VAL A 124 -3.25 -6.68 9.56
C VAL A 124 -3.53 -6.87 11.05
N LYS A 125 -4.33 -6.00 11.67
CA LYS A 125 -4.72 -6.15 13.08
C LYS A 125 -5.38 -7.51 13.33
N LYS A 126 -6.30 -7.93 12.47
CA LYS A 126 -7.02 -9.19 12.58
C LYS A 126 -6.09 -10.40 12.42
N ILE A 127 -5.23 -10.39 11.40
CA ILE A 127 -4.18 -11.39 11.18
C ILE A 127 -3.30 -11.55 12.42
N LEU A 128 -2.80 -10.44 12.98
CA LEU A 128 -1.89 -10.50 14.14
C LEU A 128 -2.61 -11.00 15.40
N THR A 129 -3.87 -10.60 15.60
CA THR A 129 -4.68 -11.09 16.73
C THR A 129 -4.93 -12.60 16.62
N GLU A 130 -5.32 -13.08 15.43
CA GLU A 130 -5.54 -14.50 15.17
C GLU A 130 -4.26 -15.32 15.27
N ALA A 131 -3.16 -14.79 14.73
CA ALA A 131 -1.83 -15.38 14.85
C ALA A 131 -1.42 -15.58 16.31
N LEU A 132 -1.58 -14.58 17.18
CA LEU A 132 -1.25 -14.68 18.60
C LEU A 132 -2.13 -15.69 19.36
N SER A 133 -3.42 -15.76 19.02
CA SER A 133 -4.37 -16.68 19.65
C SER A 133 -4.31 -18.11 19.10
N SER A 134 -3.55 -18.35 18.02
CA SER A 134 -3.46 -19.66 17.39
C SER A 134 -2.65 -20.66 18.23
N CYS A 135 -3.08 -21.92 18.23
CA CYS A 135 -2.30 -23.03 18.78
C CYS A 135 -1.10 -23.38 17.89
N ASP A 136 -1.15 -23.04 16.60
CA ASP A 136 -0.08 -23.26 15.65
C ASP A 136 1.11 -22.34 15.95
N TYR A 137 2.29 -22.92 16.12
CA TYR A 137 3.51 -22.16 16.35
C TYR A 137 3.89 -21.33 15.13
N GLU A 138 3.72 -21.84 13.92
CA GLU A 138 4.07 -21.10 12.69
C GLU A 138 3.19 -19.86 12.52
N ALA A 139 1.90 -19.96 12.83
CA ALA A 139 1.00 -18.81 12.88
C ALA A 139 1.48 -17.78 13.93
N ARG A 140 1.76 -18.22 15.16
CA ARG A 140 2.22 -17.32 16.23
C ARG A 140 3.51 -16.59 15.87
N ARG A 141 4.44 -17.24 15.17
CA ARG A 141 5.69 -16.62 14.73
C ARG A 141 5.48 -15.37 13.88
N ILE A 142 4.41 -15.28 13.10
CA ILE A 142 4.10 -14.08 12.32
C ILE A 142 3.93 -12.88 13.25
N ALA A 143 3.15 -13.02 14.32
CA ALA A 143 2.97 -11.95 15.29
C ALA A 143 4.21 -11.72 16.15
N LEU A 144 4.88 -12.79 16.62
CA LEU A 144 6.06 -12.67 17.48
C LEU A 144 7.26 -12.02 16.77
N ASN A 145 7.41 -12.21 15.46
CA ASN A 145 8.46 -11.58 14.66
C ASN A 145 8.01 -10.29 13.96
N THR A 146 6.80 -9.81 14.23
CA THR A 146 6.37 -8.48 13.78
C THR A 146 7.08 -7.41 14.61
N ARG A 147 7.77 -6.48 13.94
CA ARG A 147 8.53 -5.40 14.57
C ARG A 147 7.83 -4.06 14.54
N ALA A 148 7.02 -3.83 13.51
CA ALA A 148 6.25 -2.61 13.37
C ALA A 148 5.06 -2.83 12.44
N VAL A 149 4.02 -2.02 12.65
CA VAL A 149 2.91 -1.82 11.72
C VAL A 149 2.84 -0.32 11.44
N VAL A 150 3.00 0.04 10.17
CA VAL A 150 2.97 1.42 9.68
C VAL A 150 1.66 1.61 8.93
N PHE A 151 0.94 2.66 9.30
CA PHE A 151 -0.27 3.09 8.62
C PHE A 151 0.06 4.29 7.75
N LEU A 152 -0.19 4.17 6.45
CA LEU A 152 -0.14 5.27 5.50
C LEU A 152 -1.56 5.79 5.25
#